data_AF-Q3Y0G5-F1
#
_entry.id   AF-Q3Y0G5-F1
#
_cell.length_a   1.000
_cell.length_b   1.000
_cell.length_c   1.000
_cell.angle_alpha   90.00
_cell.angle_beta   90.00
_cell.angle_gamma   90.00
#
_symmetry.space_group_name_H-M   'P 1'
#
loop_
_entity.id
_entity.type
_entity.pdbx_description
1 polymer ?
#
loop_
_entity_poly.entity_id
_entity_poly.type
_entity_poly.pdbx_seq_one_letter_code
_entity_poly.pdbx_strand_id
1 'polypeptide(L)' 'MLKISYKPSTDSKEMKKEYETVNDFLQGQYLEVPPLQDHFVVTTVTLDGKEIEMPDQTISGLFNYFNK' A
#
# COMPACT_ATOMS: atom_id res chain seq x y z
N MET A 1 11.06 -2.63 6.69
CA MET A 1 9.75 -2.10 7.13
C MET A 1 9.13 -1.21 6.07
N LEU A 2 7.99 -1.64 5.54
CA LEU A 2 7.14 -0.91 4.59
C LEU A 2 6.04 -0.15 5.35
N LYS A 3 5.89 1.14 5.09
CA LYS A 3 4.78 1.95 5.63
C LYS A 3 3.98 2.55 4.49
N ILE A 4 2.67 2.42 4.58
CA ILE A 4 1.72 2.87 3.57
C ILE A 4 0.73 3.80 4.26
N SER A 5 0.67 5.05 3.82
CA SER A 5 -0.42 5.97 4.10
C SER A 5 -1.42 5.90 2.94
N TYR A 6 -2.70 5.74 3.26
CA TYR A 6 -3.75 5.56 2.26
C TYR A 6 -5.09 6.16 2.70
N LYS A 7 -5.99 6.35 1.74
CA LYS A 7 -7.35 6.82 1.93
C LYS A 7 -8.33 5.86 1.25
N PRO A 8 -9.24 5.22 2.00
CA PRO A 8 -10.29 4.39 1.40
C PRO A 8 -11.20 5.11 0.39
N SER A 9 -11.41 6.41 0.60
CA SER A 9 -12.15 7.28 -0.31
C SER A 9 -11.63 8.73 -0.23
N THR A 10 -12.00 9.57 -1.19
CA THR A 10 -11.52 10.97 -1.25
C THR A 10 -11.81 11.77 0.02
N ASP A 11 -12.97 11.52 0.64
CA ASP A 11 -13.43 12.20 1.86
C ASP A 11 -13.03 11.48 3.15
N SER A 12 -12.37 10.32 3.03
CA SER A 12 -11.92 9.55 4.19
C SER A 12 -10.68 10.15 4.85
N LYS A 13 -10.54 9.89 6.14
CA LYS A 13 -9.31 10.20 6.87
C LYS A 13 -8.18 9.32 6.35
N GLU A 14 -6.98 9.89 6.33
CA GLU A 14 -5.78 9.13 6.04
C GLU A 14 -5.57 8.06 7.11
N MET A 15 -5.35 6.84 6.64
CA MET A 15 -5.05 5.66 7.43
C MET A 15 -3.62 5.22 7.14
N LYS A 16 -3.02 4.52 8.10
CA LYS A 16 -1.65 4.00 7.97
C LYS A 16 -1.65 2.51 8.18
N LYS A 17 -0.87 1.81 7.37
CA LYS A 17 -0.58 0.39 7.53
C LYS A 17 0.92 0.17 7.45
N GLU A 18 1.44 -0.57 8.41
CA GLU A 18 2.85 -0.94 8.48
C GLU A 18 2.99 -2.44 8.31
N TYR A 19 4.03 -2.84 7.59
CA TYR A 19 4.42 -4.21 7.33
C TYR A 19 5.92 -4.34 7.60
N GLU A 20 6.35 -5.42 8.25
CA GLU A 20 7.77 -5.65 8.55
C GLU A 20 8.57 -5.77 7.25
N THR A 21 8.02 -6.50 6.27
CA THR A 21 8.62 -6.67 4.95
C THR A 21 7.62 -6.36 3.83
N VAL A 22 8.14 -6.13 2.62
CA VAL A 22 7.33 -6.02 1.41
C VAL A 22 6.56 -7.32 1.15
N ASN A 23 7.15 -8.48 1.47
CA ASN A 23 6.50 -9.78 1.30
C ASN A 23 5.26 -9.91 2.18
N ASP A 24 5.26 -9.38 3.40
CA ASP A 24 4.07 -9.42 4.27
C ASP A 24 2.89 -8.64 3.66
N PHE A 25 3.20 -7.51 3.00
CA PHE A 25 2.21 -6.78 2.22
C PHE A 25 1.70 -7.60 1.04
N LEU A 26 2.60 -8.16 0.21
CA LEU A 26 2.22 -8.96 -0.97
C LEU A 26 1.38 -10.17 -0.60
N GLN A 27 1.79 -10.95 0.41
CA GLN A 27 1.03 -12.10 0.91
C GLN A 27 -0.34 -11.69 1.45
N GLY A 28 -0.43 -10.52 2.11
CA GLY A 28 -1.69 -9.95 2.56
C GLY A 28 -2.66 -9.66 1.40
N GLN A 29 -2.15 -9.24 0.24
CA GLN A 29 -2.99 -8.98 -0.95
C GLN A 29 -3.49 -10.26 -1.62
N TYR A 30 -2.83 -11.40 -1.43
CA TYR A 30 -3.27 -12.69 -1.97
C TYR A 30 -4.33 -13.41 -1.12
N LEU A 31 -4.71 -12.85 0.04
CA LEU A 31 -5.77 -13.41 0.87
C LEU A 31 -7.14 -13.29 0.18
N GLU A 32 -8.05 -14.22 0.49
CA GLU A 32 -9.43 -14.18 -0.01
C GLU A 32 -10.13 -12.84 0.30
N VAL A 33 -9.81 -12.25 1.46
CA VAL A 33 -10.19 -10.89 1.83
C VAL A 33 -8.93 -10.09 2.14
N PRO A 34 -8.44 -9.30 1.18
CA PRO A 34 -7.27 -8.46 1.37
C PRO A 34 -7.50 -7.40 2.46
N PRO A 35 -6.46 -7.10 3.28
CA PRO A 35 -6.56 -6.08 4.31
C PRO A 35 -6.63 -4.65 3.75
N LEU A 36 -6.20 -4.45 2.51
CA LEU A 36 -6.26 -3.19 1.78
C LEU A 36 -6.94 -3.47 0.45
N GLN A 37 -7.89 -2.63 0.05
CA GLN A 37 -8.59 -2.80 -1.20
C GLN A 37 -7.83 -2.12 -2.34
N ASP A 38 -7.85 -2.71 -3.52
CA ASP A 38 -7.12 -2.24 -4.71
C ASP A 38 -7.33 -0.76 -5.05
N HIS A 39 -8.56 -0.28 -4.87
CA HIS A 39 -8.98 1.08 -5.20
C HIS A 39 -8.60 2.12 -4.15
N PHE A 40 -8.08 1.73 -2.99
CA PHE A 40 -7.66 2.69 -1.98
C PHE A 40 -6.52 3.54 -2.53
N VAL A 41 -6.62 4.85 -2.31
CA VAL A 41 -5.65 5.82 -2.82
C VAL A 41 -4.48 5.87 -1.85
N VAL A 42 -3.29 5.59 -2.36
CA VAL A 42 -2.03 5.66 -1.62
C VAL A 42 -1.52 7.09 -1.64
N THR A 43 -1.38 7.69 -0.46
CA THR A 43 -0.88 9.07 -0.34
C THR A 43 0.64 9.13 -0.20
N THR A 44 1.22 8.18 0.52
CA THR A 44 2.67 8.10 0.75
C THR A 44 3.07 6.65 1.01
N VAL A 45 4.20 6.24 0.45
CA VAL A 45 4.82 4.94 0.73
C VAL A 45 6.26 5.15 1.11
N THR A 46 6.69 4.51 2.19
CA THR A 46 8.11 4.47 2.57
C THR A 46 8.56 3.04 2.76
N LEU A 47 9.74 2.71 2.25
CA LEU A 47 10.42 1.43 2.46
C LEU A 47 11.74 1.71 3.17
N ASP A 48 11.87 1.17 4.38
CA ASP A 48 13.06 1.37 5.24
C ASP A 48 13.40 2.86 5.44
N GLY A 49 12.36 3.68 5.56
CA GLY A 49 12.45 5.13 5.74
C GLY A 49 12.73 5.94 4.46
N LYS A 50 12.85 5.29 3.30
CA LYS A 50 12.96 5.97 2.00
C LYS A 50 11.60 6.03 1.33
N GLU A 51 11.21 7.22 0.91
CA GLU A 51 9.98 7.42 0.14
C GLU A 51 10.09 6.79 -1.25
N ILE A 52 8.99 6.17 -1.69
CA ILE A 52 8.87 5.56 -3.02
C ILE A 52 7.88 6.42 -3.81
N GLU A 53 8.36 6.98 -4.91
CA GLU A 53 7.49 7.60 -5.91
C GLU A 53 6.90 6.54 -6.82
N MET A 54 5.58 6.59 -6.97
CA MET A 54 4.84 5.66 -7.80
C MET A 54 3.95 6.40 -8.80
N PRO A 55 3.92 5.93 -10.07
CA PRO A 55 3.07 6.55 -11.09
C PRO A 55 1.58 6.29 -10.84
N ASP A 56 1.24 5.15 -10.25
CA ASP A 56 -0.13 4.77 -9.88
C ASP A 56 -0.25 4.77 -8.36
N GLN A 57 -0.91 5.80 -7.83
CA GLN A 57 -1.11 6.04 -6.40
C GLN A 57 -2.29 5.23 -5.83
N THR A 58 -2.35 3.94 -6.14
CA THR A 58 -3.36 3.02 -5.61
C THR A 58 -2.71 1.80 -4.97
N ILE A 59 -3.48 1.04 -4.18
CA ILE A 59 -2.98 -0.23 -3.62
C ILE A 59 -2.67 -1.25 -4.72
N SER A 60 -3.48 -1.28 -5.79
CA SER A 60 -3.19 -2.09 -6.98
C SER A 60 -1.86 -1.67 -7.63
N GLY A 61 -1.66 -0.36 -7.80
CA GLY A 61 -0.39 0.21 -8.29
C GLY A 61 0.80 -0.20 -7.42
N LEU A 62 0.63 -0.17 -6.09
CA LEU A 62 1.66 -0.57 -5.12
C LEU A 62 1.98 -2.06 -5.20
N PHE A 63 0.95 -2.89 -5.29
CA PHE A 63 1.10 -4.33 -5.45
C PHE A 63 1.87 -4.64 -6.74
N ASN A 64 1.47 -4.05 -7.86
CA ASN A 64 2.14 -4.22 -9.15
C ASN A 64 3.58 -3.67 -9.14
N TYR A 65 3.86 -2.61 -8.37
CA TYR A 65 5.20 -2.06 -8.23
C TYR A 65 6.16 -3.06 -7.56
N PHE A 66 5.72 -3.75 -6.51
CA PHE A 66 6.53 -4.72 -5.79
C PHE A 66 6.52 -6.14 -6.37
N ASN A 67 5.51 -6.48 -7.17
CA ASN A 67 5.34 -7.80 -7.77
C ASN A 67 5.90 -7.90 -9.22
N LYS A 68 6.91 -7.08 -9.55
CA LYS A 68 7.61 -7.09 -10.84
C LYS A 68 8.82 -8.02 -10.84
#